data_AF-A0A352RZC3-F1
#
_entry.id   AF-A0A352RZC3-F1
#
_cell.length_a   1.000
_cell.length_b   1.000
_cell.length_c   1.000
_cell.angle_alpha   90.00
_cell.angle_beta   90.00
_cell.angle_gamma   90.00
#
_symmetry.space_group_name_H-M   'P 1'
#
loop_
_entity.id
_entity.type
_entity.pdbx_description
1 polymer ?
#
loop_
_entity_poly.entity_id
_entity_poly.type
_entity_poly.pdbx_seq_one_letter_code
_entity_poly.pdbx_strand_id
1 'polypeptide(L)'
;EDIKVELRERLDFFYKENRLVEAQRLEQRTRFDLEMLTELGFCKGIENYSRHLSGAKPGEPPPTLVDYLPPDALMFLDESHVLIGQLNGMYNGDRARKTTLVEYGFRLPSALDNR
;
A
#
# COMPACT_ATOMS: atom_id res chain seq x y z
N GLU A 1 6.86 7.35 12.88
CA GLU A 1 6.11 8.62 13.07
C GLU A 1 5.34 9.01 11.82
N ASP A 2 5.89 8.80 10.61
CA ASP A 2 5.27 9.17 9.33
C ASP A 2 3.86 8.60 9.10
N ILE A 3 3.59 7.35 9.50
CA ILE A 3 2.23 6.75 9.43
C ILE A 3 1.20 7.57 10.23
N LYS A 4 1.58 8.11 11.40
CA LYS A 4 0.70 8.93 12.24
C LYS A 4 0.47 10.32 11.63
N VAL A 5 1.42 10.82 10.86
CA VAL A 5 1.27 12.10 10.12
C VAL A 5 0.29 11.91 8.98
N GLU A 6 0.49 10.90 8.14
CA GLU A 6 -0.43 10.60 7.04
C GLU A 6 -1.85 10.27 7.53
N LEU A 7 -1.96 9.56 8.66
CA LEU A 7 -3.27 9.31 9.28
C LEU A 7 -3.97 10.62 9.63
N ARG A 8 -3.30 11.57 10.28
CA ARG A 8 -3.89 12.86 10.65
C ARG A 8 -4.36 13.63 9.41
N GLU A 9 -3.51 13.76 8.40
CA GLU A 9 -3.85 14.43 7.15
C GLU A 9 -5.05 13.79 6.45
N ARG A 10 -5.11 12.44 6.45
CA ARG A 10 -6.19 11.71 5.81
C ARG A 10 -7.51 11.79 6.59
N LEU A 11 -7.46 11.83 7.92
CA LEU A 11 -8.64 12.06 8.75
C LEU A 11 -9.18 13.47 8.53
N ASP A 12 -8.32 14.49 8.49
CA ASP A 12 -8.72 15.87 8.18
C ASP A 12 -9.40 15.99 6.82
N PHE A 13 -8.92 15.26 5.81
CA PHE A 13 -9.58 15.15 4.51
C PHE A 13 -11.01 14.59 4.65
N PHE A 14 -11.17 13.44 5.34
CA PHE A 14 -12.50 12.85 5.50
C PHE A 14 -13.45 13.72 6.34
N TYR A 15 -12.95 14.41 7.37
CA TYR A 15 -13.78 15.34 8.15
C TYR A 15 -14.25 16.53 7.32
N LYS A 16 -13.38 17.11 6.48
CA LYS A 16 -13.75 18.21 5.56
C LYS A 16 -14.79 17.79 4.52
N GLU A 17 -14.71 16.55 4.04
CA GLU A 17 -15.67 15.95 3.11
C GLU A 17 -16.94 15.40 3.79
N ASN A 18 -17.06 15.56 5.12
CA ASN A 18 -18.16 15.03 5.94
C ASN A 18 -18.34 13.49 5.85
N ARG A 19 -17.24 12.77 5.62
CA ARG A 19 -17.16 11.31 5.48
C ARG A 19 -16.76 10.65 6.80
N LEU A 20 -17.62 10.79 7.79
CA LEU A 20 -17.32 10.44 9.19
C LEU A 20 -17.13 8.93 9.41
N VAL A 21 -17.83 8.08 8.65
CA VAL A 21 -17.73 6.62 8.77
C VAL A 21 -16.37 6.14 8.27
N GLU A 22 -15.89 6.69 7.15
CA GLU A 22 -14.57 6.41 6.60
C GLU A 22 -13.46 6.92 7.50
N ALA A 23 -13.62 8.11 8.09
CA ALA A 23 -12.69 8.64 9.08
C ALA A 23 -12.56 7.70 10.29
N GLN A 24 -13.69 7.35 10.91
CA GLN A 24 -13.72 6.45 12.07
C GLN A 24 -13.11 5.09 11.75
N ARG A 25 -13.47 4.50 10.59
CA ARG A 25 -12.95 3.21 10.13
C ARG A 25 -11.43 3.24 9.96
N LEU A 26 -10.91 4.28 9.31
CA LEU A 26 -9.48 4.43 9.08
C LEU A 26 -8.74 4.61 10.40
N GLU A 27 -9.24 5.48 11.27
CA GLU A 27 -8.63 5.78 12.56
C GLU A 27 -8.52 4.53 13.44
N GLN A 28 -9.63 3.81 13.63
CA GLN A 28 -9.66 2.61 14.46
C GLN A 28 -8.64 1.57 13.95
N ARG A 29 -8.63 1.35 12.62
CA ARG A 29 -7.75 0.34 12.05
C ARG A 29 -6.28 0.72 12.11
N THR A 30 -5.93 1.95 11.72
CA THR A 30 -4.53 2.37 11.71
C THR A 30 -3.96 2.48 13.12
N ARG A 31 -4.76 2.93 14.12
CA ARG A 31 -4.30 2.95 15.52
C ARG A 31 -4.05 1.53 16.04
N PHE A 32 -4.96 0.59 15.79
CA PHE A 32 -4.75 -0.81 16.16
C PHE A 32 -3.50 -1.40 15.49
N ASP A 33 -3.32 -1.17 14.19
CA ASP A 33 -2.12 -1.65 13.48
C ASP A 33 -0.83 -1.04 14.07
N LEU A 34 -0.84 0.24 14.48
CA LEU A 34 0.29 0.91 15.12
C LEU A 34 0.61 0.37 16.53
N GLU A 35 -0.42 0.03 17.32
CA GLU A 35 -0.25 -0.64 18.61
C GLU A 35 0.42 -2.00 18.41
N MET A 36 -0.10 -2.82 17.48
CA MET A 36 0.47 -4.13 17.14
C MET A 36 1.92 -4.04 16.66
N LEU A 37 2.25 -3.04 15.82
CA LEU A 37 3.62 -2.80 15.37
C LEU A 37 4.55 -2.42 16.53
N THR A 38 4.05 -1.69 17.53
CA THR A 38 4.83 -1.26 18.69
C THR A 38 5.06 -2.42 19.67
N GLU A 39 4.05 -3.25 19.91
CA GLU A 39 4.12 -4.34 20.90
C GLU A 39 4.76 -5.62 20.35
N LEU A 40 4.39 -6.02 19.13
CA LEU A 40 4.79 -7.30 18.55
C LEU A 40 5.84 -7.16 17.44
N GLY A 41 6.07 -5.95 16.94
CA GLY A 41 6.96 -5.70 15.79
C GLY A 41 6.34 -6.06 14.42
N PHE A 42 5.10 -6.55 14.39
CA PHE A 42 4.38 -6.84 13.15
C PHE A 42 2.86 -6.69 13.32
N CYS A 43 2.15 -6.49 12.21
CA CYS A 43 0.68 -6.46 12.19
C CYS A 43 0.14 -7.16 10.93
N LYS A 44 -1.15 -7.50 10.94
CA LYS A 44 -1.79 -8.12 9.78
C LYS A 44 -1.96 -7.10 8.67
N GLY A 45 -1.30 -7.35 7.54
CA GLY A 45 -1.33 -6.44 6.41
C GLY A 45 -0.25 -5.35 6.51
N ILE A 46 0.88 -5.65 7.15
CA ILE A 46 2.02 -4.74 7.32
C ILE A 46 2.56 -4.21 5.98
N GLU A 47 2.37 -4.95 4.88
CA GLU A 47 2.76 -4.54 3.53
C GLU A 47 2.08 -3.24 3.07
N ASN A 48 0.93 -2.88 3.64
CA ASN A 48 0.24 -1.61 3.35
C ASN A 48 0.99 -0.38 3.92
N TYR A 49 2.00 -0.62 4.77
CA TYR A 49 2.88 0.40 5.33
C TYR A 49 4.29 0.33 4.71
N SER A 50 4.51 -0.47 3.66
CA SER A 50 5.84 -0.74 3.10
C SER A 50 6.61 0.54 2.78
N ARG A 51 5.97 1.55 2.16
CA ARG A 51 6.58 2.87 1.90
C ARG A 51 7.17 3.52 3.15
N HIS A 52 6.43 3.52 4.25
CA HIS A 52 6.86 4.13 5.52
C HIS A 52 7.96 3.31 6.20
N LEU A 53 7.96 1.99 5.99
CA LEU A 53 8.93 1.09 6.59
C LEU A 53 10.26 1.05 5.81
N SER A 54 10.22 1.22 4.49
CA SER A 54 11.40 1.23 3.63
C SER A 54 12.03 2.61 3.45
N GLY A 55 11.31 3.69 3.77
CA GLY A 55 11.75 5.06 3.51
C GLY A 55 11.69 5.48 2.04
N ALA A 56 10.98 4.72 1.20
CA ALA A 56 10.76 5.05 -0.20
C ALA A 56 9.89 6.31 -0.34
N LYS A 57 10.10 7.07 -1.43
CA LYS A 57 9.26 8.24 -1.72
C LYS A 57 7.90 7.83 -2.28
N PRO A 58 6.85 8.66 -2.12
CA PRO A 58 5.56 8.41 -2.76
C PRO A 58 5.71 8.18 -4.28
N GLY A 59 5.11 7.11 -4.79
CA GLY A 59 5.18 6.73 -6.21
C GLY A 59 6.43 5.95 -6.64
N GLU A 60 7.47 5.84 -5.81
CA GLU A 60 8.62 4.96 -6.11
C GLU A 60 8.18 3.49 -6.15
N PRO A 61 8.74 2.66 -7.06
CA PRO A 61 8.40 1.25 -7.11
C PRO A 61 8.87 0.55 -5.82
N PRO A 62 8.04 -0.32 -5.24
CA PRO A 62 8.47 -1.14 -4.12
C PRO A 62 9.51 -2.16 -4.61
N PRO A 63 10.37 -2.66 -3.71
CA PRO A 63 11.24 -3.77 -4.04
C PRO A 63 10.39 -5.02 -4.37
N THR A 64 10.75 -5.67 -5.46
CA THR A 64 10.16 -6.90 -5.97
C THR A 64 11.17 -8.04 -5.90
N LEU A 65 10.77 -9.25 -6.27
CA LEU A 65 11.69 -10.38 -6.38
C LEU A 65 12.85 -10.11 -7.36
N VAL A 66 12.61 -9.32 -8.41
CA VAL A 66 13.60 -9.04 -9.46
C VAL A 66 14.81 -8.29 -8.88
N ASP A 67 14.59 -7.44 -7.89
CA ASP A 67 15.64 -6.64 -7.24
C ASP A 67 16.63 -7.50 -6.42
N TYR A 68 16.27 -8.75 -6.10
CA TYR A 68 17.12 -9.70 -5.38
C TYR A 68 17.89 -10.63 -6.31
N LEU A 69 17.62 -10.58 -7.63
CA LEU A 69 18.33 -11.41 -8.60
C LEU A 69 19.66 -10.76 -9.00
N PRO A 70 20.68 -11.56 -9.37
CA PRO A 70 21.88 -11.04 -10.00
C PRO A 70 21.55 -10.19 -11.24
N PRO A 71 22.34 -9.14 -11.55
CA PRO A 71 22.11 -8.31 -12.73
C PRO A 71 22.15 -9.07 -14.08
N ASP A 72 22.77 -10.24 -14.11
CA ASP A 72 22.92 -11.14 -15.26
C ASP A 72 21.95 -12.33 -15.22
N ALA A 73 20.95 -12.31 -14.34
CA ALA A 73 19.96 -13.36 -14.25
C ALA A 73 19.16 -13.51 -15.56
N LEU A 74 18.95 -14.77 -15.97
CA LEU A 74 18.10 -15.11 -17.10
C LEU A 74 16.66 -15.33 -16.64
N MET A 75 15.71 -14.58 -17.20
CA MET A 75 14.28 -14.69 -16.91
C MET A 75 13.54 -15.27 -18.11
N PHE A 76 12.80 -16.35 -17.88
CA PHE A 76 11.95 -16.97 -18.90
C PHE A 76 10.50 -16.50 -18.71
N LEU A 77 9.91 -16.00 -19.80
CA LEU A 77 8.50 -15.61 -19.85
C LEU A 77 7.73 -16.68 -20.63
N ASP A 78 7.31 -17.71 -19.92
CA ASP A 78 6.50 -18.78 -20.51
C ASP A 78 5.12 -18.24 -20.92
N GLU A 79 4.57 -18.80 -21.99
CA GLU A 79 3.32 -18.34 -22.62
C GLU A 79 3.27 -16.82 -22.82
N SER A 80 4.35 -16.25 -23.38
CA SER A 80 4.54 -14.80 -23.52
C SER A 80 3.37 -14.06 -24.19
N HIS A 81 2.66 -14.72 -25.11
CA HIS A 81 1.48 -14.19 -25.77
C HIS A 81 0.31 -13.90 -24.82
N VAL A 82 0.27 -14.56 -23.66
CA VAL A 82 -0.67 -14.29 -22.55
C VAL A 82 0.01 -13.46 -21.46
N LEU A 83 1.21 -13.87 -21.03
CA LEU A 83 1.91 -13.29 -19.88
C LEU A 83 2.18 -11.79 -20.04
N ILE A 84 2.56 -11.34 -21.24
CA ILE A 84 2.82 -9.91 -21.50
C ILE A 84 1.56 -9.08 -21.28
N GLY A 85 0.40 -9.57 -21.73
CA GLY A 85 -0.89 -8.92 -21.50
C GLY A 85 -1.24 -8.84 -20.01
N GLN A 86 -0.99 -9.93 -19.26
CA GLN A 86 -1.20 -9.96 -17.82
C GLN A 86 -0.29 -8.96 -17.10
N LEU A 87 1.02 -8.97 -17.38
CA LEU A 87 1.99 -8.06 -16.76
C LEU A 87 1.61 -6.59 -16.95
N ASN A 88 1.20 -6.21 -18.17
CA ASN A 88 0.74 -4.85 -18.46
C ASN A 88 -0.56 -4.46 -17.73
N GLY A 89 -1.42 -5.45 -17.42
CA GLY A 89 -2.69 -5.24 -16.73
C GLY A 89 -2.59 -5.19 -15.20
N MET A 90 -1.53 -5.76 -14.61
CA MET A 90 -1.40 -5.94 -13.16
C MET A 90 -1.51 -4.62 -12.38
N TYR A 91 -0.76 -3.59 -12.80
CA TYR A 91 -0.73 -2.31 -12.10
C TYR A 91 -2.12 -1.66 -12.04
N ASN A 92 -2.84 -1.62 -13.17
CA ASN A 92 -4.15 -1.00 -13.23
C ASN A 92 -5.19 -1.77 -12.41
N GLY A 93 -5.14 -3.10 -12.44
CA GLY A 93 -6.03 -3.95 -11.65
C GLY A 93 -5.81 -3.80 -10.15
N ASP A 94 -4.55 -3.78 -9.71
CA ASP A 94 -4.22 -3.58 -8.29
C ASP A 94 -4.57 -2.16 -7.82
N ARG A 95 -4.20 -1.15 -8.61
CA ARG A 95 -4.52 0.24 -8.30
C ARG A 95 -6.02 0.48 -8.18
N ALA A 96 -6.83 -0.06 -9.09
CA ALA A 96 -8.29 0.11 -9.03
C ALA A 96 -8.86 -0.45 -7.72
N ARG A 97 -8.50 -1.68 -7.35
CA ARG A 97 -8.94 -2.34 -6.13
C ARG A 97 -8.49 -1.58 -4.86
N LYS A 98 -7.24 -1.14 -4.81
CA LYS A 98 -6.71 -0.39 -3.65
C LYS A 98 -7.26 1.02 -3.56
N THR A 99 -7.55 1.66 -4.69
CA THR A 99 -8.19 2.99 -4.71
C THR A 99 -9.53 2.94 -4.00
N THR A 100 -10.35 1.91 -4.26
CA THR A 100 -11.60 1.69 -3.51
C THR A 100 -11.36 1.57 -2.00
N LEU A 101 -10.34 0.82 -1.57
CA LEU A 101 -10.04 0.68 -0.13
C LEU A 101 -9.64 2.02 0.50
N VAL A 102 -8.84 2.83 -0.20
CA VAL A 102 -8.39 4.16 0.27
C VAL A 102 -9.52 5.17 0.27
N GLU A 103 -10.38 5.12 -0.75
CA GLU A 103 -11.56 5.97 -0.85
C GLU A 103 -12.50 5.69 0.32
N TYR A 104 -12.79 4.44 0.63
CA TYR A 104 -13.71 4.07 1.71
C TYR A 104 -13.03 3.93 3.09
N GLY A 105 -11.85 4.51 3.30
CA GLY A 105 -11.22 4.58 4.62
C GLY A 105 -10.81 3.22 5.22
N PHE A 106 -10.58 2.20 4.39
CA PHE A 106 -10.06 0.90 4.85
C PHE A 106 -8.52 0.90 4.97
N ARG A 107 -7.84 1.73 4.19
CA ARG A 107 -6.37 1.86 4.13
C ARG A 107 -5.95 3.30 3.89
N LEU A 108 -4.72 3.63 4.30
CA LEU A 108 -4.07 4.91 4.02
C LEU A 108 -3.69 5.02 2.53
N PRO A 109 -3.54 6.24 1.99
CA PRO A 109 -3.07 6.45 0.62
C PRO A 109 -1.73 5.76 0.32
N SER A 110 -0.82 5.67 1.29
CA SER A 110 0.45 4.91 1.18
C SER A 110 0.30 3.46 0.74
N ALA A 111 -0.86 2.83 0.99
CA ALA A 111 -1.10 1.45 0.58
C ALA A 111 -1.07 1.27 -0.95
N LEU A 112 -1.31 2.35 -1.71
CA LEU A 112 -1.21 2.36 -3.18
C LEU A 112 0.22 2.20 -3.66
N ASP A 113 1.21 2.59 -2.86
CA ASP A 113 2.63 2.52 -3.24
C ASP A 113 3.20 1.10 -3.14
N ASN A 114 2.52 0.20 -2.41
CA ASN A 114 2.87 -1.22 -2.38
C ASN A 114 2.37 -1.99 -3.62
N ARG A 115 2.69 -1.51 -4.82
CA ARG A 115 2.19 -2.01 -6.11
C ARG A 115 2.84 -3.30 -6.61
#